data_AF-A0A4P8WJ71-F1
#
_entry.id   AF-A0A4P8WJ71-F1
#
_cell.length_a   1.000
_cell.length_b   1.000
_cell.length_c   1.000
_cell.angle_alpha   90.00
_cell.angle_beta   90.00
_cell.angle_gamma   90.00
#
_symmetry.space_group_name_H-M   'P 1'
#
loop_
_entity.id
_entity.type
_entity.pdbx_description
1 polymer ?
#
loop_
_entity_poly.entity_id
_entity_poly.type
_entity_poly.pdbx_seq_one_letter_code
_entity_poly.pdbx_strand_id
1 'polypeptide(L)'
;MARDRSVADDDSTDADGPRRSTTDDEIDRRSYLKLTGTAAALAAGAGAATGTVSAASEVDWIELDYDQYSSPDDIYHYTSGNGSYGFTPSDRDDGQVLSIHTERNRNTNQNVSYDILQDGYDAPKAVYQSIDIKCGESMTFNATGDNVRFLNAGINIQWGDAHSGVDGPPSGDDGWSVRLYVYDHDGNSSGPFGLNVYSYHMDRRASSGESDVVRSDIFRPGEWQRVETYIEMNTISNGQANADGLVRVWVDGEEVYHRDDFRWTTEPQQAHQLLGPVMRYGGSEVAPRDTDIYYDNHRIAVGGLPEDRDGGSGGFDYDAHDNVVPPSQSDQYEERFSFRNGDSASAYTLYVDGEIVQSDWGRASYNETVTVSEEGEYAVVEATAGPGTYDGFYFNGDIVAMAFDPYPERAWRGPADGAGDDVVTFDDYPESPPEPEESLDNTILIDGIGTVGGTDYEFTVSGTAEASNYRGATVNDADTVDGGTVTGSVGGWRDAFVFSGELEDLSVDGPARVSVNDERVDPAEYGDGSSSTLTIVGNGTESVYEITVDGTIEPDADTSADVTSDSADSVTGTIERGVHRLQITGELVDLTYVEGGTHTYLDTERIR
;
A
#
# COMPACT_ATOMS: atom_id res chain seq x y z
N MET A 1 -65.74 34.67 45.41
CA MET A 1 -65.23 34.50 44.03
C MET A 1 -64.06 33.53 44.10
N ALA A 2 -64.35 32.25 43.92
CA ALA A 2 -63.40 31.16 43.76
C ALA A 2 -63.72 30.57 42.39
N ARG A 3 -62.69 30.34 41.56
CA ARG A 3 -62.86 29.72 40.24
C ARG A 3 -62.70 28.20 40.35
N ASP A 4 -63.51 27.57 39.53
CA ASP A 4 -63.98 26.20 39.54
C ASP A 4 -62.99 25.20 38.92
N ARG A 5 -63.20 23.92 39.23
CA ARG A 5 -62.45 22.75 38.73
C ARG A 5 -62.97 22.27 37.37
N SER A 6 -62.10 21.62 36.59
CA SER A 6 -62.38 20.44 35.72
C SER A 6 -61.10 20.12 34.93
N VAL A 7 -60.73 18.90 34.55
CA VAL A 7 -61.16 17.50 34.76
C VAL A 7 -59.88 16.71 34.40
N ALA A 8 -59.61 15.63 35.14
CA ALA A 8 -58.65 14.60 34.73
C ALA A 8 -59.43 13.59 33.89
N ASP A 9 -58.98 13.33 32.67
CA ASP A 9 -59.42 12.17 31.89
C ASP A 9 -58.27 11.16 31.89
N ASP A 10 -58.54 10.10 32.65
CA ASP A 10 -57.97 8.77 32.59
C ASP A 10 -58.50 8.11 31.32
N ASP A 11 -57.63 7.61 30.44
CA ASP A 11 -58.02 6.61 29.46
C ASP A 11 -56.94 5.53 29.40
N SER A 12 -57.12 4.54 30.26
CA SER A 12 -56.64 3.19 30.08
C SER A 12 -57.24 2.58 28.82
N THR A 13 -56.43 2.25 27.81
CA THR A 13 -56.81 1.25 26.80
C THR A 13 -55.62 0.37 26.43
N ASP A 14 -55.72 -0.87 26.93
CA ASP A 14 -55.40 -2.13 26.26
C ASP A 14 -54.03 -2.31 25.60
N ALA A 15 -53.18 -3.01 26.36
CA ALA A 15 -52.21 -3.94 25.82
C ALA A 15 -52.91 -4.98 24.94
N ASP A 16 -52.77 -4.85 23.62
CA ASP A 16 -52.94 -5.96 22.69
C ASP A 16 -51.65 -6.08 21.87
N GLY A 17 -50.76 -6.93 22.35
CA GLY A 17 -49.56 -7.31 21.61
C GLY A 17 -49.95 -8.08 20.35
N PRO A 18 -49.37 -7.79 19.17
CA PRO A 18 -49.61 -8.62 18.02
C PRO A 18 -48.94 -9.97 18.25
N ARG A 19 -49.79 -11.01 18.37
CA ARG A 19 -49.39 -12.41 18.35
C ARG A 19 -48.59 -12.68 17.06
N ARG A 20 -47.36 -13.16 17.25
CA ARG A 20 -46.52 -13.83 16.24
C ARG A 20 -47.37 -14.76 15.36
N SER A 21 -47.41 -14.48 14.05
CA SER A 21 -47.65 -15.54 13.06
C SER A 21 -46.31 -16.24 12.81
N THR A 22 -46.17 -17.44 13.35
CA THR A 22 -45.12 -18.38 12.98
C THR A 22 -45.37 -18.83 11.54
N THR A 23 -44.53 -18.36 10.62
CA THR A 23 -44.25 -19.09 9.39
C THR A 23 -42.75 -19.31 9.41
N ASP A 24 -42.37 -20.57 9.63
CA ASP A 24 -41.00 -21.05 9.64
C ASP A 24 -40.38 -20.84 8.25
N ASP A 25 -39.42 -19.93 8.17
CA ASP A 25 -38.24 -20.08 7.33
C ASP A 25 -37.06 -19.88 8.29
N GLU A 26 -36.71 -20.95 9.01
CA GLU A 26 -35.47 -21.02 9.78
C GLU A 26 -34.29 -21.02 8.80
N ILE A 27 -33.87 -19.83 8.37
CA ILE A 27 -32.47 -19.60 8.05
C ILE A 27 -31.74 -19.69 9.39
N ASP A 28 -30.97 -20.75 9.56
CA ASP A 28 -30.14 -21.02 10.72
C ASP A 28 -29.24 -19.79 10.96
N ARG A 29 -29.57 -18.99 11.99
CA ARG A 29 -28.91 -17.70 12.31
C ARG A 29 -27.50 -17.87 12.87
N ARG A 30 -26.90 -19.04 12.69
CA ARG A 30 -25.46 -19.22 12.84
C ARG A 30 -24.81 -18.61 11.61
N SER A 31 -24.58 -17.30 11.70
CA SER A 31 -23.73 -16.56 10.78
C SER A 31 -22.45 -17.35 10.51
N TYR A 32 -22.02 -17.32 9.25
CA TYR A 32 -20.76 -17.89 8.80
C TYR A 32 -19.61 -17.23 9.56
N LEU A 33 -19.22 -17.81 10.69
CA LEU A 33 -17.91 -17.58 11.29
C LEU A 33 -16.87 -18.05 10.28
N LYS A 34 -16.26 -17.10 9.55
CA LYS A 34 -14.91 -17.31 9.03
C LYS A 34 -14.00 -17.34 10.24
N LEU A 35 -13.82 -18.52 10.82
CA LEU A 35 -12.75 -18.79 11.76
C LEU A 35 -11.44 -18.77 10.96
N THR A 36 -10.87 -17.60 10.74
CA THR A 36 -9.52 -17.44 10.14
C THR A 36 -8.46 -17.72 11.22
N GLY A 37 -8.54 -18.89 11.85
CA GLY A 37 -7.58 -19.36 12.83
C GLY A 37 -6.58 -20.29 12.17
N THR A 38 -5.46 -19.76 11.68
CA THR A 38 -4.33 -20.56 11.20
C THR A 38 -3.61 -21.16 12.41
N ALA A 39 -4.19 -22.20 13.02
CA ALA A 39 -3.50 -22.99 14.03
C ALA A 39 -2.44 -23.88 13.34
N ALA A 40 -1.20 -23.40 13.27
CA ALA A 40 -0.05 -24.24 12.97
C ALA A 40 0.16 -25.23 14.13
N ALA A 41 -0.40 -26.43 14.01
CA ALA A 41 -0.19 -27.52 14.95
C ALA A 41 1.27 -28.03 14.87
N LEU A 42 2.14 -27.58 15.76
CA LEU A 42 3.43 -28.24 16.02
C LEU A 42 3.24 -29.39 17.00
N ALA A 43 3.17 -30.61 16.47
CA ALA A 43 3.23 -31.84 17.24
C ALA A 43 4.67 -32.13 17.71
N ALA A 44 4.86 -32.04 19.02
CA ALA A 44 5.74 -32.83 19.90
C ALA A 44 7.27 -32.86 19.68
N GLY A 45 7.99 -32.32 20.66
CA GLY A 45 9.34 -32.73 21.04
C GLY A 45 9.58 -32.48 22.53
N ALA A 46 9.62 -33.54 23.34
CA ALA A 46 9.80 -33.46 24.79
C ALA A 46 11.17 -32.88 25.16
N GLY A 47 11.17 -31.74 25.87
CA GLY A 47 12.35 -31.16 26.51
C GLY A 47 11.93 -30.03 27.44
N ALA A 48 12.11 -30.22 28.75
CA ALA A 48 11.74 -29.24 29.75
C ALA A 48 12.53 -27.93 29.58
N ALA A 49 11.83 -26.86 29.22
CA ALA A 49 12.25 -25.49 29.46
C ALA A 49 11.03 -24.71 29.96
N THR A 50 11.11 -24.18 31.17
CA THR A 50 10.15 -23.22 31.71
C THR A 50 10.26 -21.92 30.93
N GLY A 51 9.57 -21.83 29.80
CA GLY A 51 9.18 -20.58 29.16
C GLY A 51 7.74 -20.28 29.57
N THR A 52 7.50 -19.11 30.13
CA THR A 52 6.15 -18.56 30.22
C THR A 52 5.65 -18.37 28.80
N VAL A 53 4.78 -19.26 28.35
CA VAL A 53 3.96 -19.02 27.16
C VAL A 53 3.01 -17.90 27.58
N SER A 54 3.22 -16.70 27.04
CA SER A 54 2.15 -15.69 27.02
C SER A 54 1.06 -16.31 26.17
N ALA A 55 -0.09 -16.62 26.77
CA ALA A 55 -1.25 -16.97 25.97
C ALA A 55 -1.64 -15.70 25.23
N ALA A 56 -1.47 -15.70 23.91
CA ALA A 56 -2.02 -14.65 23.06
C ALA A 56 -3.51 -14.52 23.39
N SER A 57 -3.99 -13.30 23.60
CA SER A 57 -5.42 -13.09 23.83
C SER A 57 -6.14 -13.22 22.50
N GLU A 58 -6.58 -14.43 22.16
CA GLU A 58 -7.46 -14.66 21.01
C GLU A 58 -8.79 -13.94 21.28
N VAL A 59 -8.97 -12.76 20.69
CA VAL A 59 -10.27 -12.09 20.60
C VAL A 59 -11.18 -12.85 19.63
N ASP A 60 -12.49 -12.77 19.83
CA ASP A 60 -13.47 -13.33 18.90
C ASP A 60 -14.00 -12.23 17.97
N TRP A 61 -13.86 -12.41 16.66
CA TRP A 61 -14.21 -11.41 15.65
C TRP A 61 -15.61 -11.63 15.09
N ILE A 62 -16.36 -10.53 15.01
CA ILE A 62 -17.64 -10.42 14.33
C ILE A 62 -17.45 -9.45 13.17
N GLU A 63 -17.47 -9.97 11.95
CA GLU A 63 -17.37 -9.17 10.72
C GLU A 63 -18.74 -9.01 10.08
N LEU A 64 -19.15 -7.77 9.84
CA LEU A 64 -20.46 -7.43 9.28
C LEU A 64 -20.30 -6.95 7.83
N ASP A 65 -20.11 -7.89 6.93
CA ASP A 65 -20.08 -7.64 5.48
C ASP A 65 -21.50 -7.38 4.97
N TYR A 66 -21.83 -6.11 4.74
CA TYR A 66 -23.18 -5.70 4.35
C TYR A 66 -23.62 -6.29 3.01
N ASP A 67 -22.70 -6.61 2.09
CA ASP A 67 -23.01 -7.15 0.77
C ASP A 67 -23.69 -8.54 0.85
N GLN A 68 -23.58 -9.22 2.01
CA GLN A 68 -24.19 -10.52 2.25
C GLN A 68 -25.63 -10.46 2.76
N TYR A 69 -26.14 -9.27 3.10
CA TYR A 69 -27.45 -9.12 3.74
C TYR A 69 -28.44 -8.38 2.84
N SER A 70 -29.71 -8.76 2.94
CA SER A 70 -30.78 -8.12 2.16
C SER A 70 -31.41 -6.93 2.89
N SER A 71 -31.31 -6.91 4.22
CA SER A 71 -31.81 -5.83 5.06
C SER A 71 -30.85 -5.56 6.23
N PRO A 72 -30.69 -4.30 6.68
CA PRO A 72 -29.97 -4.01 7.91
C PRO A 72 -30.57 -4.71 9.14
N ASP A 73 -31.87 -5.04 9.11
CA ASP A 73 -32.55 -5.77 10.18
C ASP A 73 -32.07 -7.23 10.32
N ASP A 74 -31.35 -7.75 9.33
CA ASP A 74 -30.72 -9.08 9.39
C ASP A 74 -29.45 -9.07 10.26
N ILE A 75 -28.88 -7.89 10.51
CA ILE A 75 -27.63 -7.68 11.26
C ILE A 75 -27.91 -6.95 12.57
N TYR A 76 -28.63 -5.84 12.47
CA TYR A 76 -28.80 -4.88 13.54
C TYR A 76 -30.18 -5.00 14.17
N HIS A 77 -30.21 -4.83 15.48
CA HIS A 77 -31.46 -4.82 16.22
C HIS A 77 -31.95 -3.39 16.30
N TYR A 78 -33.13 -3.14 15.71
CA TYR A 78 -33.83 -1.89 15.92
C TYR A 78 -34.23 -1.79 17.39
N THR A 79 -33.60 -0.87 18.13
CA THR A 79 -33.92 -0.69 19.55
C THR A 79 -34.95 0.41 19.76
N SER A 80 -34.89 1.48 18.97
CA SER A 80 -35.83 2.60 19.04
C SER A 80 -35.58 3.61 17.94
N GLY A 81 -36.62 4.29 17.45
CA GLY A 81 -36.43 5.50 16.68
C GLY A 81 -37.57 5.99 15.79
N ASN A 82 -37.33 7.11 15.11
CA ASN A 82 -38.28 7.76 14.21
C ASN A 82 -37.69 8.16 12.85
N GLY A 83 -36.51 7.62 12.50
CA GLY A 83 -35.85 7.87 11.22
C GLY A 83 -36.03 6.74 10.22
N SER A 84 -35.63 6.98 8.98
CA SER A 84 -35.49 5.93 7.97
C SER A 84 -34.04 5.48 7.86
N TYR A 85 -33.84 4.18 7.67
CA TYR A 85 -32.54 3.58 7.41
C TYR A 85 -32.71 2.45 6.40
N GLY A 86 -31.62 2.06 5.76
CA GLY A 86 -31.62 1.03 4.75
C GLY A 86 -30.25 0.86 4.11
N PHE A 87 -30.05 -0.24 3.40
CA PHE A 87 -28.91 -0.35 2.51
C PHE A 87 -29.12 0.47 1.24
N THR A 88 -28.07 1.15 0.81
CA THR A 88 -28.00 1.94 -0.42
C THR A 88 -26.69 1.62 -1.14
N PRO A 89 -26.59 1.78 -2.47
CA PRO A 89 -25.32 1.62 -3.16
C PRO A 89 -24.21 2.44 -2.52
N SER A 90 -23.04 1.82 -2.37
CA SER A 90 -21.80 2.45 -1.96
C SER A 90 -21.35 3.46 -3.01
N ASP A 91 -20.68 4.53 -2.57
CA ASP A 91 -19.96 5.43 -3.47
C ASP A 91 -18.47 5.10 -3.58
N ARG A 92 -17.99 4.12 -2.81
CA ARG A 92 -16.63 3.59 -2.88
C ARG A 92 -16.50 2.42 -3.87
N ASP A 93 -17.57 1.66 -4.06
CA ASP A 93 -17.56 0.44 -4.85
C ASP A 93 -18.96 -0.01 -5.31
N ASP A 94 -19.06 -1.19 -5.92
CA ASP A 94 -20.32 -1.80 -6.35
C ASP A 94 -21.12 -2.47 -5.20
N GLY A 95 -20.64 -2.32 -3.95
CA GLY A 95 -21.30 -2.85 -2.77
C GLY A 95 -22.43 -1.97 -2.25
N GLN A 96 -22.88 -2.28 -1.05
CA GLN A 96 -23.90 -1.54 -0.32
C GLN A 96 -23.41 -1.06 1.03
N VAL A 97 -23.92 0.10 1.44
CA VAL A 97 -23.64 0.74 2.73
C VAL A 97 -24.92 0.96 3.50
N LEU A 98 -24.84 0.93 4.84
CA LEU A 98 -25.98 1.32 5.67
C LEU A 98 -26.10 2.85 5.65
N SER A 99 -27.23 3.36 5.21
CA SER A 99 -27.58 4.78 5.38
C SER A 99 -28.60 4.94 6.49
N ILE A 100 -28.42 5.96 7.33
CA ILE A 100 -29.45 6.47 8.23
C ILE A 100 -29.77 7.91 7.83
N HIS A 101 -31.03 8.16 7.47
CA HIS A 101 -31.49 9.42 6.91
C HIS A 101 -32.14 10.32 7.97
N THR A 102 -31.86 11.61 7.87
CA THR A 102 -32.55 12.67 8.60
C THR A 102 -33.12 13.73 7.67
N GLU A 103 -34.44 13.86 7.71
CA GLU A 103 -35.15 14.94 7.03
C GLU A 103 -34.85 16.30 7.69
N ARG A 104 -34.86 17.34 6.88
CA ARG A 104 -34.81 18.73 7.31
C ARG A 104 -35.88 19.03 8.37
N ASN A 105 -35.47 19.80 9.39
CA ASN A 105 -36.28 20.17 10.55
C ASN A 105 -36.74 18.97 11.41
N ARG A 106 -36.12 17.80 11.24
CA ARG A 106 -36.24 16.66 12.16
C ARG A 106 -34.95 16.48 12.94
N ASN A 107 -35.06 15.84 14.09
CA ASN A 107 -33.94 15.52 14.96
C ASN A 107 -33.56 14.04 14.91
N THR A 108 -34.16 13.26 13.99
CA THR A 108 -34.13 11.79 13.83
C THR A 108 -33.43 11.09 14.98
N ASN A 109 -34.15 10.40 15.85
CA ASN A 109 -33.50 9.50 16.81
C ASN A 109 -33.59 8.10 16.22
N GLN A 110 -32.58 7.60 15.53
CA GLN A 110 -32.63 6.29 14.89
C GLN A 110 -31.47 5.43 15.39
N ASN A 111 -31.80 4.37 16.15
CA ASN A 111 -30.81 3.50 16.76
C ASN A 111 -30.86 2.10 16.14
N VAL A 112 -29.78 1.74 15.44
CA VAL A 112 -29.65 0.53 14.63
C VAL A 112 -28.34 -0.14 15.05
N SER A 113 -28.35 -0.67 16.28
CA SER A 113 -27.15 -1.20 16.94
C SER A 113 -27.09 -2.72 16.87
N TYR A 114 -25.88 -3.25 16.90
CA TYR A 114 -25.62 -4.67 17.12
C TYR A 114 -25.87 -5.00 18.60
N ASP A 115 -26.61 -6.07 18.88
CA ASP A 115 -26.88 -6.54 20.25
C ASP A 115 -26.10 -7.83 20.49
N ILE A 116 -24.92 -7.67 21.08
CA ILE A 116 -23.99 -8.76 21.41
C ILE A 116 -24.70 -9.87 22.19
N LEU A 117 -25.59 -9.51 23.11
CA LEU A 117 -26.27 -10.48 23.97
C LEU A 117 -27.34 -11.26 23.21
N GLN A 118 -28.10 -10.58 22.34
CA GLN A 118 -29.12 -11.21 21.53
C GLN A 118 -28.54 -12.15 20.48
N ASP A 119 -27.32 -11.86 20.01
CA ASP A 119 -26.61 -12.65 19.02
C ASP A 119 -25.72 -13.75 19.62
N GLY A 120 -25.87 -14.01 20.93
CA GLY A 120 -25.43 -15.24 21.59
C GLY A 120 -24.12 -15.16 22.34
N TYR A 121 -23.52 -13.98 22.47
CA TYR A 121 -22.33 -13.76 23.28
C TYR A 121 -22.69 -13.50 24.74
N ASP A 122 -21.83 -13.96 25.65
CA ASP A 122 -21.92 -13.60 27.07
C ASP A 122 -21.49 -12.14 27.26
N ALA A 123 -22.16 -11.40 28.15
CA ALA A 123 -21.93 -9.97 28.44
C ALA A 123 -20.43 -9.61 28.58
N PRO A 124 -19.77 -9.13 27.51
CA PRO A 124 -18.33 -9.10 27.49
C PRO A 124 -17.80 -7.88 28.22
N LYS A 125 -16.69 -8.07 28.94
CA LYS A 125 -16.07 -7.02 29.75
C LYS A 125 -15.16 -6.10 28.95
N ALA A 126 -14.67 -6.54 27.81
CA ALA A 126 -13.87 -5.74 26.89
C ALA A 126 -14.40 -5.93 25.48
N VAL A 127 -14.63 -4.83 24.77
CA VAL A 127 -15.08 -4.82 23.38
C VAL A 127 -14.32 -3.76 22.60
N TYR A 128 -13.80 -4.15 21.44
CA TYR A 128 -13.31 -3.26 20.41
C TYR A 128 -14.28 -3.29 19.23
N GLN A 129 -14.51 -2.16 18.58
CA GLN A 129 -15.19 -2.08 17.29
C GLN A 129 -14.45 -1.14 16.35
N SER A 130 -14.45 -1.47 15.06
CA SER A 130 -14.00 -0.60 13.96
C SER A 130 -15.12 -0.48 12.96
N ILE A 131 -15.39 0.73 12.49
CA ILE A 131 -16.46 1.01 11.54
C ILE A 131 -16.08 2.21 10.69
N ASP A 132 -16.34 2.13 9.39
CA ASP A 132 -16.20 3.28 8.51
C ASP A 132 -17.45 4.12 8.55
N ILE A 133 -17.28 5.43 8.67
CA ILE A 133 -18.37 6.38 8.80
C ILE A 133 -18.12 7.55 7.86
N LYS A 134 -19.15 7.91 7.11
CA LYS A 134 -19.19 9.14 6.32
C LYS A 134 -20.38 9.99 6.73
N CYS A 135 -20.09 11.16 7.29
CA CYS A 135 -21.06 12.23 7.41
C CYS A 135 -21.41 12.70 6.00
N GLY A 136 -22.68 12.68 5.59
CA GLY A 136 -23.05 13.09 4.25
C GLY A 136 -22.61 14.52 3.94
N GLU A 137 -22.25 14.81 2.69
CA GLU A 137 -21.78 16.13 2.22
C GLU A 137 -22.72 17.29 2.59
N SER A 138 -24.03 17.00 2.69
CA SER A 138 -25.04 17.99 3.05
C SER A 138 -25.14 18.27 4.55
N MET A 139 -24.41 17.51 5.38
CA MET A 139 -24.46 17.62 6.83
C MET A 139 -23.99 19.00 7.26
N THR A 140 -24.83 19.66 8.06
CA THR A 140 -24.54 21.00 8.56
C THR A 140 -25.23 21.26 9.88
N PHE A 141 -24.79 22.30 10.59
CA PHE A 141 -25.30 22.73 11.89
C PHE A 141 -25.97 24.11 11.82
N ASN A 142 -26.99 24.37 12.65
CA ASN A 142 -27.67 25.67 12.70
C ASN A 142 -26.90 26.66 13.57
N ALA A 143 -26.28 26.17 14.64
CA ALA A 143 -25.58 26.96 15.62
C ALA A 143 -24.37 26.23 16.18
N THR A 144 -23.41 27.02 16.64
CA THR A 144 -22.28 26.54 17.44
C THR A 144 -22.79 25.78 18.67
N GLY A 145 -22.28 24.58 18.87
CA GLY A 145 -22.65 23.65 19.94
C GLY A 145 -23.67 22.59 19.51
N ASP A 146 -24.31 22.74 18.35
CA ASP A 146 -25.14 21.69 17.79
C ASP A 146 -24.30 20.42 17.53
N ASN A 147 -24.93 19.26 17.68
CA ASN A 147 -24.25 17.97 17.59
C ASN A 147 -25.14 16.90 16.98
N VAL A 148 -24.51 15.88 16.40
CA VAL A 148 -25.17 14.67 15.92
C VAL A 148 -24.51 13.48 16.59
N ARG A 149 -25.29 12.69 17.33
CA ARG A 149 -24.87 11.36 17.77
C ARG A 149 -24.75 10.47 16.55
N PHE A 150 -23.60 9.83 16.37
CA PHE A 150 -23.33 9.04 15.18
C PHE A 150 -22.83 7.61 15.48
N LEU A 151 -22.40 7.32 16.71
CA LEU A 151 -21.96 5.97 17.08
C LEU A 151 -22.25 5.64 18.54
N ASN A 152 -22.73 4.42 18.80
CA ASN A 152 -22.76 3.85 20.14
C ASN A 152 -21.45 3.06 20.37
N ALA A 153 -20.55 3.59 21.19
CA ALA A 153 -19.28 2.93 21.52
C ALA A 153 -19.49 1.74 22.48
N GLY A 154 -20.47 1.86 23.38
CA GLY A 154 -20.94 0.77 24.23
C GLY A 154 -22.11 1.20 25.11
N ILE A 155 -23.11 0.34 25.26
CA ILE A 155 -24.31 0.62 26.08
C ILE A 155 -24.73 -0.66 26.79
N ASN A 156 -25.26 -0.51 28.01
CA ASN A 156 -26.10 -1.50 28.66
C ASN A 156 -27.47 -0.91 28.97
N ILE A 157 -28.54 -1.56 28.50
CA ILE A 157 -29.93 -1.11 28.74
C ILE A 157 -30.77 -2.13 29.54
N GLN A 158 -30.27 -3.34 29.77
CA GLN A 158 -31.04 -4.40 30.45
C GLN A 158 -31.24 -4.18 31.95
N TRP A 159 -30.39 -3.37 32.58
CA TRP A 159 -30.36 -3.20 34.03
C TRP A 159 -31.14 -1.96 34.53
N GLY A 160 -31.64 -1.13 33.61
CA GLY A 160 -32.52 0.00 33.90
C GLY A 160 -32.26 1.19 32.95
N ASP A 161 -32.86 2.34 33.25
CA ASP A 161 -33.00 3.47 32.33
C ASP A 161 -31.90 4.56 32.47
N ALA A 162 -30.99 4.47 33.45
CA ALA A 162 -29.97 5.51 33.71
C ALA A 162 -28.89 5.64 32.61
N HIS A 163 -29.00 4.87 31.52
CA HIS A 163 -28.07 4.86 30.40
C HIS A 163 -28.26 6.04 29.42
N SER A 164 -29.28 6.89 29.57
CA SER A 164 -29.52 8.03 28.68
C SER A 164 -30.45 9.09 29.29
N GLY A 165 -30.65 10.21 28.59
CA GLY A 165 -31.71 11.17 28.93
C GLY A 165 -31.43 12.02 30.17
N VAL A 166 -32.41 12.10 31.07
CA VAL A 166 -32.34 12.84 32.34
C VAL A 166 -32.67 11.95 33.53
N ASP A 167 -32.57 10.64 33.35
CA ASP A 167 -33.05 9.61 34.28
C ASP A 167 -32.11 9.40 35.47
N GLY A 168 -31.04 10.20 35.55
CA GLY A 168 -30.09 10.22 36.66
C GLY A 168 -28.79 9.53 36.29
N PRO A 169 -27.74 9.72 37.10
CA PRO A 169 -26.48 9.02 36.88
C PRO A 169 -26.63 7.53 37.21
N PRO A 170 -25.96 6.63 36.47
CA PRO A 170 -25.92 5.20 36.79
C PRO A 170 -25.53 4.95 38.25
N SER A 171 -26.25 4.05 38.93
CA SER A 171 -26.00 3.70 40.34
C SER A 171 -25.01 2.55 40.54
N GLY A 172 -24.57 1.90 39.45
CA GLY A 172 -23.73 0.70 39.47
C GLY A 172 -24.48 -0.61 39.26
N ASP A 173 -25.80 -0.58 39.40
CA ASP A 173 -26.75 -1.69 39.18
C ASP A 173 -27.86 -1.32 38.19
N ASP A 174 -27.66 -0.24 37.41
CA ASP A 174 -28.56 0.35 36.41
C ASP A 174 -27.76 0.65 35.12
N GLY A 175 -28.41 0.78 33.97
CA GLY A 175 -27.81 0.95 32.65
C GLY A 175 -26.78 2.09 32.55
N TRP A 176 -25.85 1.95 31.60
CA TRP A 176 -24.77 2.91 31.35
C TRP A 176 -24.51 3.06 29.84
N SER A 177 -23.73 4.06 29.45
CA SER A 177 -23.37 4.22 28.04
C SER A 177 -22.15 5.07 27.79
N VAL A 178 -21.52 4.83 26.63
CA VAL A 178 -20.57 5.73 25.95
C VAL A 178 -21.03 5.89 24.51
N ARG A 179 -21.15 7.13 24.05
CA ARG A 179 -21.66 7.49 22.72
C ARG A 179 -20.80 8.57 22.10
N LEU A 180 -20.61 8.52 20.79
CA LEU A 180 -19.85 9.52 20.05
C LEU A 180 -20.77 10.49 19.33
N TYR A 181 -20.36 11.75 19.34
CA TYR A 181 -21.05 12.86 18.69
C TYR A 181 -20.08 13.63 17.80
N VAL A 182 -20.50 13.90 16.56
CA VAL A 182 -19.92 14.99 15.77
C VAL A 182 -20.56 16.29 16.21
N TYR A 183 -19.82 17.39 16.30
CA TYR A 183 -20.38 18.67 16.75
C TYR A 183 -19.68 19.88 16.13
N ASP A 184 -20.41 20.99 15.99
CA ASP A 184 -19.86 22.28 15.58
C ASP A 184 -19.32 23.04 16.79
N HIS A 185 -18.00 23.11 16.97
CA HIS A 185 -17.41 23.88 18.08
C HIS A 185 -17.12 25.33 17.73
N ASP A 186 -16.59 25.57 16.54
CA ASP A 186 -15.93 26.83 16.17
C ASP A 186 -16.84 27.73 15.32
N GLY A 187 -18.12 27.38 15.20
CA GLY A 187 -19.07 28.05 14.30
C GLY A 187 -18.82 27.70 12.83
N ASN A 188 -18.19 26.55 12.58
CA ASN A 188 -17.99 26.03 11.25
C ASN A 188 -19.10 25.04 10.91
N SER A 189 -20.22 25.60 10.46
CA SER A 189 -21.45 24.84 10.25
C SER A 189 -21.34 23.77 9.17
N SER A 190 -20.31 23.75 8.33
CA SER A 190 -20.15 22.80 7.21
C SER A 190 -18.89 21.93 7.35
N GLY A 191 -18.24 21.97 8.50
CA GLY A 191 -17.09 21.12 8.80
C GLY A 191 -15.74 21.72 8.43
N PRO A 192 -14.62 21.15 8.93
CA PRO A 192 -14.57 19.90 9.68
C PRO A 192 -15.24 20.00 11.06
N PHE A 193 -15.77 18.88 11.55
CA PHE A 193 -16.49 18.77 12.82
C PHE A 193 -15.64 18.14 13.90
N GLY A 194 -15.93 18.47 15.15
CA GLY A 194 -15.23 17.88 16.28
C GLY A 194 -15.81 16.55 16.76
N LEU A 195 -15.04 15.86 17.62
CA LEU A 195 -15.51 14.71 18.39
C LEU A 195 -15.88 15.08 19.84
N ASN A 196 -17.09 14.71 20.27
CA ASN A 196 -17.50 14.74 21.66
C ASN A 196 -17.83 13.30 22.13
N VAL A 197 -17.13 12.84 23.16
CA VAL A 197 -17.40 11.56 23.82
C VAL A 197 -18.40 11.82 24.95
N TYR A 198 -19.58 11.22 24.84
CA TYR A 198 -20.69 11.45 25.77
C TYR A 198 -21.01 10.19 26.59
N SER A 199 -20.83 10.27 27.90
CA SER A 199 -20.87 9.10 28.79
C SER A 199 -21.88 9.23 29.94
N TYR A 200 -22.48 8.10 30.31
CA TYR A 200 -23.27 7.94 31.54
C TYR A 200 -22.55 6.92 32.41
N HIS A 201 -22.12 7.36 33.59
CA HIS A 201 -21.29 6.60 34.52
C HIS A 201 -21.54 7.08 35.96
N MET A 202 -21.12 6.29 36.95
CA MET A 202 -21.47 6.47 38.37
C MET A 202 -20.93 7.77 38.99
N ASP A 203 -19.81 8.30 38.48
CA ASP A 203 -19.20 9.51 39.03
C ASP A 203 -19.89 10.80 38.54
N ARG A 204 -20.83 10.67 37.59
CA ARG A 204 -21.60 11.81 37.08
C ARG A 204 -22.58 12.31 38.14
N ARG A 205 -22.58 13.63 38.39
CA ARG A 205 -23.48 14.27 39.39
C ARG A 205 -24.71 14.95 38.79
N ALA A 206 -24.70 15.20 37.48
CA ALA A 206 -25.87 15.71 36.78
C ALA A 206 -26.78 14.56 36.35
N SER A 207 -28.04 14.87 36.06
CA SER A 207 -28.98 13.88 35.53
C SER A 207 -28.73 13.53 34.05
N SER A 208 -27.97 14.37 33.34
CA SER A 208 -27.51 14.12 31.98
C SER A 208 -26.05 13.64 31.98
N GLY A 209 -25.64 13.03 30.87
CA GLY A 209 -24.29 12.52 30.65
C GLY A 209 -23.19 13.57 30.76
N GLU A 210 -21.97 13.09 30.92
CA GLU A 210 -20.71 13.85 30.84
C GLU A 210 -20.30 14.03 29.38
N SER A 211 -19.88 15.25 29.01
CA SER A 211 -19.35 15.56 27.69
C SER A 211 -17.85 15.79 27.79
N ASP A 212 -17.07 14.98 27.09
CA ASP A 212 -15.63 15.18 26.88
C ASP A 212 -15.39 15.63 25.44
N VAL A 213 -15.11 16.92 25.30
CA VAL A 213 -14.87 17.58 24.02
C VAL A 213 -13.39 17.44 23.66
N VAL A 214 -13.08 16.84 22.51
CA VAL A 214 -11.71 16.43 22.14
C VAL A 214 -10.99 17.51 21.31
N ARG A 215 -11.29 17.59 20.01
CA ARG A 215 -10.80 18.59 19.05
C ARG A 215 -11.88 18.85 18.00
N SER A 216 -11.82 19.98 17.30
CA SER A 216 -12.90 20.51 16.47
C SER A 216 -12.80 20.21 14.96
N ASP A 217 -11.73 19.57 14.52
CA ASP A 217 -11.33 19.44 13.12
C ASP A 217 -11.10 17.99 12.67
N ILE A 218 -11.89 17.04 13.21
CA ILE A 218 -11.75 15.60 12.94
C ILE A 218 -12.51 15.19 11.69
N PHE A 219 -13.82 15.46 11.68
CA PHE A 219 -14.72 14.81 10.73
C PHE A 219 -15.02 15.69 9.54
N ARG A 220 -14.79 15.20 8.33
CA ARG A 220 -14.99 15.95 7.08
C ARG A 220 -16.23 15.43 6.36
N PRO A 221 -17.28 16.26 6.18
CA PRO A 221 -18.47 15.85 5.44
C PRO A 221 -18.13 15.43 4.01
N GLY A 222 -18.67 14.30 3.56
CA GLY A 222 -18.41 13.71 2.25
C GLY A 222 -17.26 12.71 2.24
N GLU A 223 -16.42 12.71 3.26
CA GLU A 223 -15.28 11.81 3.34
C GLU A 223 -15.60 10.64 4.27
N TRP A 224 -15.09 9.47 3.92
CA TRP A 224 -15.17 8.29 4.75
C TRP A 224 -13.99 8.20 5.69
N GLN A 225 -14.28 7.99 6.96
CA GLN A 225 -13.29 7.94 8.03
C GLN A 225 -13.49 6.68 8.86
N ARG A 226 -12.39 6.01 9.18
CA ARG A 226 -12.41 4.83 10.05
C ARG A 226 -12.49 5.28 11.50
N VAL A 227 -13.53 4.85 12.21
CA VAL A 227 -13.73 5.15 13.62
C VAL A 227 -13.61 3.86 14.41
N GLU A 228 -12.72 3.86 15.39
CA GLU A 228 -12.44 2.70 16.22
C GLU A 228 -12.66 3.06 17.68
N THR A 229 -13.29 2.17 18.44
CA THR A 229 -13.50 2.36 19.88
C THR A 229 -13.14 1.10 20.64
N TYR A 230 -12.46 1.27 21.77
CA TYR A 230 -12.23 0.19 22.74
C TYR A 230 -12.77 0.59 24.09
N ILE A 231 -13.57 -0.28 24.70
CA ILE A 231 -14.08 -0.09 26.05
C ILE A 231 -13.80 -1.33 26.89
N GLU A 232 -13.22 -1.11 28.06
CA GLU A 232 -13.01 -2.14 29.07
C GLU A 232 -13.72 -1.74 30.36
N MET A 233 -14.60 -2.61 30.85
CA MET A 233 -15.40 -2.40 32.05
C MET A 233 -14.49 -2.26 33.27
N ASN A 234 -14.89 -1.38 34.19
CA ASN A 234 -14.21 -1.24 35.46
C ASN A 234 -14.18 -2.55 36.27
N THR A 235 -13.12 -2.74 37.06
CA THR A 235 -13.04 -3.87 37.99
C THR A 235 -13.88 -3.61 39.24
N ILE A 236 -14.19 -4.68 39.98
CA ILE A 236 -15.01 -4.64 41.19
C ILE A 236 -14.22 -5.26 42.34
N SER A 237 -14.08 -4.53 43.45
CA SER A 237 -13.41 -4.99 44.66
C SER A 237 -14.30 -4.81 45.87
N ASN A 238 -14.57 -5.89 46.61
CA ASN A 238 -15.45 -5.89 47.78
C ASN A 238 -16.85 -5.29 47.52
N GLY A 239 -17.41 -5.53 46.32
CA GLY A 239 -18.72 -5.00 45.92
C GLY A 239 -18.72 -3.51 45.59
N GLN A 240 -17.55 -2.90 45.38
CA GLN A 240 -17.40 -1.51 44.98
C GLN A 240 -16.73 -1.42 43.60
N ALA A 241 -17.20 -0.49 42.77
CA ALA A 241 -16.62 -0.18 41.47
C ALA A 241 -15.28 0.55 41.66
N ASN A 242 -14.22 0.01 41.06
CA ASN A 242 -12.93 0.70 40.95
C ASN A 242 -13.01 1.72 39.79
N ALA A 243 -12.27 2.83 39.89
CA ALA A 243 -12.20 3.83 38.82
C ALA A 243 -11.04 3.46 37.89
N ASP A 244 -11.24 2.40 37.14
CA ASP A 244 -10.25 1.79 36.24
C ASP A 244 -10.89 1.30 34.93
N GLY A 245 -12.13 1.71 34.65
CA GLY A 245 -12.76 1.48 33.36
C GLY A 245 -12.15 2.35 32.28
N LEU A 246 -11.95 1.78 31.10
CA LEU A 246 -11.19 2.37 30.00
C LEU A 246 -12.08 2.66 28.79
N VAL A 247 -11.88 3.81 28.17
CA VAL A 247 -12.39 4.16 26.84
C VAL A 247 -11.23 4.72 26.01
N ARG A 248 -11.04 4.16 24.82
CA ARG A 248 -10.13 4.68 23.81
C ARG A 248 -10.89 4.87 22.50
N VAL A 249 -10.59 5.94 21.77
CA VAL A 249 -11.18 6.22 20.46
C VAL A 249 -10.08 6.63 19.49
N TRP A 250 -10.14 6.09 18.29
CA TRP A 250 -9.27 6.47 17.20
C TRP A 250 -10.07 6.85 15.97
N VAL A 251 -9.51 7.77 15.19
CA VAL A 251 -10.03 8.14 13.88
C VAL A 251 -8.89 8.08 12.88
N ASP A 252 -9.06 7.32 11.81
CA ASP A 252 -8.06 7.08 10.77
C ASP A 252 -6.69 6.67 11.35
N GLY A 253 -6.73 5.78 12.36
CA GLY A 253 -5.55 5.26 13.07
C GLY A 253 -5.00 6.14 14.19
N GLU A 254 -5.34 7.43 14.26
CA GLU A 254 -4.86 8.33 15.31
C GLU A 254 -5.67 8.18 16.61
N GLU A 255 -5.02 7.94 17.76
CA GLU A 255 -5.70 7.92 19.07
C GLU A 255 -6.11 9.34 19.49
N VAL A 256 -7.37 9.67 19.24
CA VAL A 256 -7.91 11.02 19.52
C VAL A 256 -8.46 11.15 20.94
N TYR A 257 -8.83 10.05 21.60
CA TYR A 257 -9.35 10.08 22.97
C TYR A 257 -8.92 8.87 23.78
N HIS A 258 -8.56 9.11 25.04
CA HIS A 258 -8.19 8.10 26.02
C HIS A 258 -8.64 8.55 27.41
N ARG A 259 -9.35 7.69 28.13
CA ARG A 259 -9.67 7.90 29.55
C ARG A 259 -9.86 6.57 30.27
N ASP A 260 -9.24 6.44 31.45
CA ASP A 260 -9.04 5.17 32.17
C ASP A 260 -9.55 5.20 33.62
N ASP A 261 -10.44 6.13 33.96
CA ASP A 261 -10.92 6.34 35.34
C ASP A 261 -12.44 6.11 35.51
N PHE A 262 -13.08 5.39 34.59
CA PHE A 262 -14.53 5.21 34.64
C PHE A 262 -14.97 4.22 35.72
N ARG A 263 -16.13 4.52 36.33
CA ARG A 263 -16.96 3.57 37.12
C ARG A 263 -18.33 3.43 36.48
N TRP A 264 -18.66 2.28 35.93
CA TRP A 264 -19.99 2.01 35.38
C TRP A 264 -20.80 1.05 36.25
N THR A 265 -20.16 0.02 36.81
CA THR A 265 -20.89 -1.07 37.44
C THR A 265 -20.28 -1.59 38.73
N THR A 266 -21.14 -1.97 39.66
CA THR A 266 -20.85 -2.79 40.84
C THR A 266 -21.26 -4.26 40.64
N GLU A 267 -21.90 -4.58 39.51
CA GLU A 267 -22.48 -5.89 39.20
C GLU A 267 -21.64 -6.62 38.13
N PRO A 268 -21.00 -7.76 38.46
CA PRO A 268 -20.16 -8.48 37.52
C PRO A 268 -20.89 -8.98 36.26
N GLN A 269 -22.22 -9.12 36.27
CA GLN A 269 -23.00 -9.54 35.10
C GLN A 269 -23.40 -8.38 34.19
N GLN A 270 -23.29 -7.13 34.67
CA GLN A 270 -23.58 -5.96 33.86
C GLN A 270 -22.34 -5.58 33.04
N ALA A 271 -22.43 -5.65 31.72
CA ALA A 271 -21.32 -5.36 30.81
C ALA A 271 -21.84 -4.82 29.47
N HIS A 272 -21.06 -4.93 28.39
CA HIS A 272 -21.47 -4.48 27.06
C HIS A 272 -22.71 -5.21 26.54
N GLN A 273 -23.56 -4.50 25.82
CA GLN A 273 -24.71 -5.07 25.12
C GLN A 273 -24.83 -4.49 23.70
N LEU A 274 -25.01 -3.17 23.58
CA LEU A 274 -25.26 -2.52 22.29
C LEU A 274 -24.07 -1.67 21.83
N LEU A 275 -23.76 -1.77 20.54
CA LEU A 275 -22.74 -0.98 19.85
C LEU A 275 -23.12 -0.76 18.38
N GLY A 276 -22.48 0.21 17.73
CA GLY A 276 -22.62 0.43 16.31
C GLY A 276 -23.57 1.60 15.94
N PRO A 277 -24.15 1.56 14.73
CA PRO A 277 -24.76 2.71 14.09
C PRO A 277 -25.91 3.37 14.86
N VAL A 278 -25.89 4.70 14.89
CA VAL A 278 -26.99 5.52 15.42
C VAL A 278 -26.95 6.87 14.75
N MET A 279 -28.09 7.47 14.44
CA MET A 279 -28.12 8.88 14.08
C MET A 279 -29.07 9.61 15.01
N ARG A 280 -28.57 10.70 15.60
CA ARG A 280 -29.43 11.70 16.26
C ARG A 280 -28.90 13.10 16.25
N TYR A 281 -29.60 14.00 15.56
CA TYR A 281 -29.41 15.44 15.69
C TYR A 281 -29.84 15.89 17.09
N GLY A 282 -28.87 16.01 17.99
CA GLY A 282 -28.99 16.64 19.30
C GLY A 282 -30.12 16.16 20.24
N GLY A 283 -30.20 16.80 21.40
CA GLY A 283 -31.28 16.61 22.37
C GLY A 283 -32.61 17.17 21.86
N SER A 284 -32.58 18.39 21.33
CA SER A 284 -33.74 19.16 20.83
C SER A 284 -33.49 19.89 19.50
N GLU A 285 -32.25 19.87 19.03
CA GLU A 285 -31.76 20.42 17.78
C GLU A 285 -32.38 19.67 16.59
N VAL A 286 -32.40 20.29 15.40
CA VAL A 286 -32.95 19.66 14.19
C VAL A 286 -32.02 19.89 13.00
N ALA A 287 -32.02 18.95 12.05
CA ALA A 287 -31.20 19.02 10.86
C ALA A 287 -31.60 20.23 10.00
N PRO A 288 -30.64 21.10 9.59
CA PRO A 288 -30.94 22.27 8.76
C PRO A 288 -31.35 21.92 7.32
N ARG A 289 -30.99 20.70 6.87
CA ARG A 289 -31.21 20.13 5.54
C ARG A 289 -31.39 18.61 5.66
N ASP A 290 -31.89 18.01 4.60
CA ASP A 290 -31.89 16.56 4.44
C ASP A 290 -30.43 16.08 4.38
N THR A 291 -30.11 15.07 5.18
CA THR A 291 -28.77 14.52 5.25
C THR A 291 -28.78 13.10 5.78
N ASP A 292 -27.69 12.39 5.52
CA ASP A 292 -27.51 11.00 5.85
C ASP A 292 -26.17 10.82 6.58
N ILE A 293 -26.09 9.80 7.42
CA ILE A 293 -24.81 9.20 7.81
C ILE A 293 -24.74 7.82 7.20
N TYR A 294 -23.63 7.55 6.54
CA TYR A 294 -23.33 6.26 5.94
C TYR A 294 -22.36 5.51 6.82
N TYR A 295 -22.60 4.21 6.95
CA TYR A 295 -21.77 3.27 7.71
C TYR A 295 -21.36 2.13 6.81
N ASP A 296 -20.18 1.60 7.04
CA ASP A 296 -19.65 0.45 6.31
C ASP A 296 -18.55 -0.26 7.12
N ASN A 297 -18.12 -1.45 6.70
CA ASN A 297 -16.96 -2.17 7.26
C ASN A 297 -17.00 -2.34 8.79
N HIS A 298 -18.19 -2.55 9.37
CA HIS A 298 -18.32 -2.70 10.81
C HIS A 298 -17.79 -4.07 11.25
N ARG A 299 -16.78 -4.06 12.10
CA ARG A 299 -16.21 -5.24 12.74
C ARG A 299 -16.13 -5.04 14.25
N ILE A 300 -16.31 -6.11 15.00
CA ILE A 300 -16.34 -6.10 16.47
C ILE A 300 -15.42 -7.22 16.96
N ALA A 301 -14.52 -6.91 17.88
CA ALA A 301 -13.74 -7.89 18.61
C ALA A 301 -14.27 -7.99 20.05
N VAL A 302 -14.66 -9.20 20.45
CA VAL A 302 -15.14 -9.52 21.78
C VAL A 302 -14.00 -10.16 22.58
N GLY A 303 -13.80 -9.70 23.81
CA GLY A 303 -12.88 -10.34 24.76
C GLY A 303 -11.57 -9.61 25.01
N GLY A 304 -11.31 -8.50 24.31
CA GLY A 304 -10.11 -7.69 24.52
C GLY A 304 -9.87 -6.70 23.40
N LEU A 305 -8.82 -5.90 23.58
CA LEU A 305 -8.22 -5.13 22.49
C LEU A 305 -7.42 -6.12 21.63
N PRO A 306 -7.63 -6.18 20.30
CA PRO A 306 -6.83 -7.03 19.42
C PRO A 306 -5.33 -6.74 19.60
N GLU A 307 -4.47 -7.77 19.50
CA GLU A 307 -3.02 -7.63 19.76
C GLU A 307 -2.33 -6.65 18.80
N ASP A 308 -2.80 -6.61 17.56
CA ASP A 308 -2.47 -5.64 16.52
C ASP A 308 -2.85 -4.20 16.90
N ARG A 309 -3.61 -4.00 17.99
CA ARG A 309 -4.02 -2.70 18.51
C ARG A 309 -3.41 -2.28 19.86
N ASP A 310 -2.94 -3.21 20.71
CA ASP A 310 -2.41 -2.90 22.07
C ASP A 310 -0.87 -2.96 22.20
N GLY A 311 -0.14 -3.32 21.14
CA GLY A 311 1.27 -2.94 21.02
C GLY A 311 1.37 -1.42 20.91
N GLY A 312 2.25 -0.77 21.68
CA GLY A 312 2.52 0.67 21.46
C GLY A 312 2.86 0.91 19.99
N SER A 313 2.06 1.75 19.32
CA SER A 313 1.69 1.72 17.89
C SER A 313 0.54 0.73 17.59
N GLY A 314 -0.65 1.06 18.08
CA GLY A 314 -1.89 0.36 17.75
C GLY A 314 -2.36 0.79 16.37
N GLY A 315 -1.88 0.07 15.37
CA GLY A 315 -1.97 0.34 13.95
C GLY A 315 -0.88 -0.55 13.38
N PHE A 316 -1.12 -1.14 12.22
CA PHE A 316 -0.06 -1.74 11.42
C PHE A 316 1.29 -1.01 11.68
N ASP A 317 2.34 -1.73 12.11
CA ASP A 317 3.60 -1.09 12.49
C ASP A 317 4.31 -0.60 11.22
N TYR A 318 3.89 0.58 10.76
CA TYR A 318 4.41 1.21 9.56
C TYR A 318 5.93 1.42 9.62
N ASP A 319 6.50 1.54 10.83
CA ASP A 319 7.95 1.68 11.02
C ASP A 319 8.68 0.34 10.89
N ALA A 320 7.98 -0.80 11.03
CA ALA A 320 8.54 -2.14 10.84
C ALA A 320 8.42 -2.68 9.41
N HIS A 321 7.67 -2.00 8.54
CA HIS A 321 7.42 -2.43 7.17
C HIS A 321 7.86 -1.38 6.17
N ASP A 322 8.86 -1.74 5.35
CA ASP A 322 9.29 -0.89 4.25
C ASP A 322 8.16 -0.74 3.21
N ASN A 323 7.97 0.47 2.67
CA ASN A 323 7.01 0.81 1.62
C ASN A 323 5.53 0.67 2.01
N VAL A 324 5.20 0.89 3.28
CA VAL A 324 3.80 0.96 3.75
C VAL A 324 3.63 2.21 4.61
N VAL A 325 2.54 2.96 4.42
CA VAL A 325 2.27 4.20 5.16
C VAL A 325 0.83 4.28 5.68
N PRO A 326 0.59 4.95 6.82
CA PRO A 326 -0.76 5.13 7.33
C PRO A 326 -1.57 6.10 6.44
N PRO A 327 -2.90 5.97 6.39
CA PRO A 327 -3.78 6.89 5.67
C PRO A 327 -3.57 8.36 6.05
N SER A 328 -3.18 8.63 7.30
CA SER A 328 -2.87 9.98 7.80
C SER A 328 -1.67 10.65 7.11
N GLN A 329 -0.90 9.92 6.30
CA GLN A 329 0.22 10.44 5.52
C GLN A 329 -0.15 10.75 4.05
N SER A 330 -1.43 10.72 3.69
CA SER A 330 -1.92 11.03 2.34
C SER A 330 -1.37 12.33 1.75
N ASP A 331 -1.18 13.37 2.58
CA ASP A 331 -0.67 14.68 2.17
C ASP A 331 0.77 14.67 1.61
N GLN A 332 1.49 13.55 1.74
CA GLN A 332 2.83 13.35 1.17
C GLN A 332 2.81 12.84 -0.27
N TYR A 333 1.62 12.46 -0.76
CA TYR A 333 1.43 11.85 -2.07
C TYR A 333 0.46 12.66 -2.91
N GLU A 334 0.62 12.60 -4.22
CA GLU A 334 -0.24 13.29 -5.18
C GLU A 334 -1.51 12.46 -5.44
N GLU A 335 -1.34 11.15 -5.58
CA GLU A 335 -2.40 10.26 -6.03
C GLU A 335 -2.51 8.99 -5.20
N ARG A 336 -3.66 8.31 -5.35
CA ARG A 336 -3.95 7.01 -4.78
C ARG A 336 -4.53 6.08 -5.84
N PHE A 337 -4.22 4.81 -5.73
CA PHE A 337 -4.75 3.73 -6.55
C PHE A 337 -5.25 2.62 -5.64
N SER A 338 -6.43 2.07 -5.93
CA SER A 338 -6.94 0.90 -5.23
C SER A 338 -7.75 0.00 -6.15
N PHE A 339 -7.90 -1.26 -5.79
CA PHE A 339 -8.73 -2.18 -6.55
C PHE A 339 -9.40 -3.23 -5.65
N ARG A 340 -10.54 -3.74 -6.10
CA ARG A 340 -11.27 -4.84 -5.48
C ARG A 340 -11.00 -6.12 -6.25
N ASN A 341 -10.39 -7.08 -5.60
CA ASN A 341 -10.17 -8.38 -6.22
C ASN A 341 -11.46 -9.22 -6.26
N GLY A 342 -11.58 -10.07 -7.27
CA GLY A 342 -12.76 -10.91 -7.46
C GLY A 342 -12.79 -12.16 -6.58
N ASP A 343 -13.61 -13.15 -6.97
CA ASP A 343 -13.79 -14.40 -6.23
C ASP A 343 -12.57 -15.34 -6.23
N SER A 344 -11.47 -14.97 -6.91
CA SER A 344 -10.24 -15.75 -7.01
C SER A 344 -9.04 -14.88 -6.66
N ALA A 345 -7.97 -15.48 -6.14
CA ALA A 345 -6.74 -14.76 -5.90
C ALA A 345 -6.18 -14.21 -7.23
N SER A 346 -5.64 -12.98 -7.20
CA SER A 346 -5.08 -12.30 -8.37
C SER A 346 -3.63 -11.93 -8.11
N ALA A 347 -2.72 -12.44 -8.94
CA ALA A 347 -1.34 -11.96 -8.96
C ALA A 347 -1.29 -10.67 -9.79
N TYR A 348 -0.52 -9.68 -9.35
CA TYR A 348 -0.43 -8.41 -10.06
C TYR A 348 0.94 -7.76 -9.97
N THR A 349 1.23 -6.97 -11.01
CA THR A 349 2.41 -6.12 -11.12
C THR A 349 2.01 -4.71 -11.52
N LEU A 350 2.48 -3.69 -10.80
CA LEU A 350 2.29 -2.28 -11.15
C LEU A 350 3.64 -1.63 -11.41
N TYR A 351 3.74 -0.84 -12.47
CA TYR A 351 4.94 -0.06 -12.80
C TYR A 351 4.62 1.42 -12.68
N VAL A 352 5.39 2.14 -11.86
CA VAL A 352 5.20 3.57 -11.59
C VAL A 352 6.47 4.32 -11.97
N ASP A 353 6.34 5.31 -12.84
CA ASP A 353 7.36 6.35 -13.04
C ASP A 353 7.29 7.31 -11.87
N GLY A 354 8.05 7.02 -10.81
CA GLY A 354 8.02 7.72 -9.54
C GLY A 354 8.11 6.80 -8.33
N GLU A 355 7.39 7.13 -7.27
CA GLU A 355 7.36 6.33 -6.03
C GLU A 355 5.97 5.82 -5.72
N ILE A 356 5.88 4.65 -5.11
CA ILE A 356 4.62 4.01 -4.71
C ILE A 356 4.80 3.28 -3.38
N VAL A 357 3.80 3.43 -2.51
CA VAL A 357 3.74 2.78 -1.19
C VAL A 357 2.36 2.21 -0.95
N GLN A 358 2.28 1.10 -0.25
CA GLN A 358 1.01 0.52 0.17
C GLN A 358 0.39 1.35 1.30
N SER A 359 -0.93 1.40 1.37
CA SER A 359 -1.65 1.92 2.52
C SER A 359 -3.03 1.25 2.67
N ASP A 360 -3.56 1.22 3.90
CA ASP A 360 -4.78 0.49 4.28
C ASP A 360 -6.00 1.41 4.45
N TRP A 361 -6.07 2.48 3.65
CA TRP A 361 -7.18 3.44 3.73
C TRP A 361 -8.49 2.82 3.24
N GLY A 362 -9.60 3.26 3.83
CA GLY A 362 -10.93 2.77 3.47
C GLY A 362 -11.04 1.25 3.49
N ARG A 363 -11.52 0.62 2.42
CA ARG A 363 -11.66 -0.85 2.35
C ARG A 363 -10.33 -1.59 2.13
N ALA A 364 -9.25 -0.88 1.73
CA ALA A 364 -7.94 -1.49 1.54
C ALA A 364 -7.42 -2.05 2.87
N SER A 365 -6.74 -3.19 2.77
CA SER A 365 -6.08 -3.83 3.91
C SER A 365 -4.61 -4.04 3.59
N TYR A 366 -3.77 -4.08 4.62
CA TYR A 366 -2.39 -4.51 4.45
C TYR A 366 -2.33 -5.89 3.78
N ASN A 367 -1.63 -5.96 2.66
CA ASN A 367 -1.31 -7.18 1.94
C ASN A 367 0.18 -7.47 2.10
N GLU A 368 0.50 -8.46 2.95
CA GLU A 368 1.87 -8.88 3.25
C GLU A 368 2.67 -9.41 2.05
N THR A 369 2.00 -9.72 0.94
CA THR A 369 2.65 -10.21 -0.27
C THR A 369 3.21 -9.09 -1.14
N VAL A 370 2.86 -7.82 -0.85
CA VAL A 370 3.34 -6.67 -1.60
C VAL A 370 4.84 -6.51 -1.40
N THR A 371 5.57 -6.52 -2.51
CA THR A 371 6.97 -6.13 -2.58
C THR A 371 7.12 -4.97 -3.55
N VAL A 372 7.88 -3.95 -3.15
CA VAL A 372 8.25 -2.82 -4.01
C VAL A 372 9.74 -2.90 -4.31
N SER A 373 10.11 -2.84 -5.58
CA SER A 373 11.49 -2.85 -6.07
C SER A 373 11.70 -1.75 -7.11
N GLU A 374 12.95 -1.54 -7.55
CA GLU A 374 13.29 -0.59 -8.62
C GLU A 374 13.78 -1.37 -9.85
N GLU A 375 13.17 -1.12 -11.01
CA GLU A 375 13.60 -1.64 -12.31
C GLU A 375 13.77 -0.49 -13.31
N GLY A 376 15.02 -0.15 -13.63
CA GLY A 376 15.32 1.00 -14.49
C GLY A 376 14.95 2.32 -13.79
N GLU A 377 14.01 3.06 -14.37
CA GLU A 377 13.45 4.29 -13.78
C GLU A 377 12.16 4.05 -12.98
N TYR A 378 11.60 2.83 -13.01
CA TYR A 378 10.28 2.54 -12.45
C TYR A 378 10.36 1.92 -11.05
N ALA A 379 9.46 2.34 -10.18
CA ALA A 379 9.08 1.57 -8.99
C ALA A 379 8.11 0.46 -9.40
N VAL A 380 8.43 -0.78 -9.03
CA VAL A 380 7.69 -1.99 -9.43
C VAL A 380 7.09 -2.66 -8.20
N VAL A 381 5.76 -2.73 -8.18
CA VAL A 381 4.99 -3.47 -7.17
C VAL A 381 4.71 -4.86 -7.71
N GLU A 382 5.02 -5.91 -6.95
CA GLU A 382 4.58 -7.29 -7.22
C GLU A 382 3.84 -7.84 -6.00
N ALA A 383 2.67 -8.45 -6.19
CA ALA A 383 1.92 -9.08 -5.09
C ALA A 383 0.87 -10.09 -5.54
N THR A 384 0.18 -10.70 -4.57
CA THR A 384 -1.04 -11.49 -4.78
C THR A 384 -2.16 -10.99 -3.88
N ALA A 385 -3.25 -10.49 -4.47
CA ALA A 385 -4.47 -10.14 -3.75
C ALA A 385 -5.32 -11.39 -3.49
N GLY A 386 -5.90 -11.49 -2.28
CA GLY A 386 -6.81 -12.57 -1.91
C GLY A 386 -8.21 -12.38 -2.51
N PRO A 387 -9.06 -13.43 -2.56
CA PRO A 387 -10.44 -13.27 -3.04
C PRO A 387 -11.24 -12.23 -2.23
N GLY A 388 -11.88 -11.29 -2.92
CA GLY A 388 -12.71 -10.24 -2.31
C GLY A 388 -11.94 -9.19 -1.50
N THR A 389 -10.61 -9.21 -1.51
CA THR A 389 -9.80 -8.21 -0.79
C THR A 389 -9.68 -6.91 -1.58
N TYR A 390 -9.25 -5.86 -0.89
CA TYR A 390 -8.88 -4.59 -1.49
C TYR A 390 -7.44 -4.29 -1.16
N ASP A 391 -6.69 -3.89 -2.18
CA ASP A 391 -5.32 -3.39 -2.02
C ASP A 391 -5.30 -1.92 -2.40
N GLY A 392 -4.51 -1.13 -1.68
CA GLY A 392 -4.41 0.31 -1.84
C GLY A 392 -2.94 0.78 -1.84
N PHE A 393 -2.63 1.69 -2.75
CA PHE A 393 -1.35 2.37 -2.89
C PHE A 393 -1.43 3.90 -3.01
N TYR A 394 -0.62 4.64 -2.25
CA TYR A 394 -0.32 6.04 -2.54
C TYR A 394 0.90 6.13 -3.47
N PHE A 395 0.91 7.10 -4.39
CA PHE A 395 2.04 7.27 -5.30
C PHE A 395 2.26 8.74 -5.71
N ASN A 396 3.49 9.04 -6.12
CA ASN A 396 3.86 10.27 -6.82
C ASN A 396 4.37 9.91 -8.21
N GLY A 397 3.94 10.66 -9.23
CA GLY A 397 4.22 10.35 -10.63
C GLY A 397 3.06 9.61 -11.31
N ASP A 398 3.37 8.73 -12.27
CA ASP A 398 2.37 8.07 -13.11
C ASP A 398 2.51 6.55 -13.11
N ILE A 399 1.38 5.84 -13.00
CA ILE A 399 1.34 4.41 -13.29
C ILE A 399 1.45 4.24 -14.81
N VAL A 400 2.49 3.56 -15.30
CA VAL A 400 2.79 3.42 -16.74
C VAL A 400 2.39 2.06 -17.30
N ALA A 401 2.26 1.04 -16.44
CA ALA A 401 1.83 -0.29 -16.81
C ALA A 401 1.19 -1.04 -15.62
N MET A 402 0.26 -1.94 -15.92
CA MET A 402 -0.44 -2.78 -14.97
C MET A 402 -0.67 -4.18 -15.54
N ALA A 403 -0.24 -5.21 -14.83
CA ALA A 403 -0.54 -6.61 -15.15
C ALA A 403 -1.34 -7.24 -14.00
N PHE A 404 -2.39 -8.00 -14.33
CA PHE A 404 -3.20 -8.74 -13.36
C PHE A 404 -3.57 -10.12 -13.91
N ASP A 405 -3.50 -11.17 -13.08
CA ASP A 405 -3.95 -12.51 -13.44
C ASP A 405 -4.69 -13.20 -12.27
N PRO A 406 -6.04 -13.31 -12.32
CA PRO A 406 -6.94 -12.66 -13.27
C PRO A 406 -7.11 -11.16 -12.96
N TYR A 407 -7.70 -10.40 -13.89
CA TYR A 407 -8.06 -9.01 -13.62
C TYR A 407 -9.00 -8.89 -12.41
N PRO A 408 -8.77 -7.88 -11.53
CA PRO A 408 -9.67 -7.58 -10.43
C PRO A 408 -11.02 -7.12 -10.99
N GLU A 409 -12.06 -7.16 -10.17
CA GLU A 409 -13.39 -6.77 -10.60
C GLU A 409 -13.47 -5.29 -10.96
N ARG A 410 -12.74 -4.46 -10.21
CA ARG A 410 -12.74 -3.02 -10.40
C ARG A 410 -11.53 -2.36 -9.75
N ALA A 411 -11.09 -1.26 -10.33
CA ALA A 411 -10.04 -0.40 -9.80
C ALA A 411 -10.43 1.08 -9.88
N TRP A 412 -9.79 1.88 -9.02
CA TRP A 412 -10.03 3.30 -8.82
C TRP A 412 -8.71 4.06 -8.68
N ARG A 413 -8.64 5.24 -9.28
CA ARG A 413 -7.52 6.19 -9.18
C ARG A 413 -8.07 7.56 -8.83
N GLY A 414 -7.39 8.30 -7.96
CA GLY A 414 -7.82 9.65 -7.57
C GLY A 414 -6.75 10.40 -6.79
N PRO A 415 -7.02 11.65 -6.37
CA PRO A 415 -6.12 12.41 -5.51
C PRO A 415 -5.90 11.69 -4.17
N ALA A 416 -4.68 11.78 -3.61
CA ALA A 416 -4.34 11.11 -2.36
C ALA A 416 -5.22 11.56 -1.17
N ASP A 417 -5.64 12.83 -1.16
CA ASP A 417 -6.52 13.42 -0.15
C ASP A 417 -7.97 12.88 -0.17
N GLY A 418 -8.30 12.10 -1.20
CA GLY A 418 -9.59 11.45 -1.35
C GLY A 418 -10.74 12.31 -1.86
N ALA A 419 -10.45 13.44 -2.50
CA ALA A 419 -11.43 14.33 -3.12
C ALA A 419 -12.11 13.77 -4.40
N GLY A 420 -12.44 12.47 -4.42
CA GLY A 420 -13.12 11.75 -5.50
C GLY A 420 -12.22 10.80 -6.27
N ASP A 421 -12.79 9.67 -6.72
CA ASP A 421 -12.06 8.64 -7.49
C ASP A 421 -12.69 8.40 -8.86
N ASP A 422 -11.85 8.23 -9.87
CA ASP A 422 -12.22 7.79 -11.22
C ASP A 422 -12.03 6.28 -11.36
N VAL A 423 -12.95 5.63 -12.09
CA VAL A 423 -12.85 4.19 -12.39
C VAL A 423 -11.75 3.97 -13.42
N VAL A 424 -10.82 3.07 -13.11
CA VAL A 424 -9.72 2.70 -14.00
C VAL A 424 -10.23 1.74 -15.08
N THR A 425 -9.86 2.02 -16.33
CA THR A 425 -10.06 1.11 -17.46
C THR A 425 -8.74 0.41 -17.76
N PHE A 426 -8.63 -0.88 -17.44
CA PHE A 426 -7.35 -1.61 -17.55
C PHE A 426 -6.76 -1.64 -18.96
N ASP A 427 -7.60 -1.62 -20.00
CA ASP A 427 -7.15 -1.60 -21.40
C ASP A 427 -6.34 -0.33 -21.78
N ASP A 428 -6.39 0.72 -20.95
CA ASP A 428 -5.59 1.94 -21.15
C ASP A 428 -4.13 1.78 -20.68
N TYR A 429 -3.83 0.71 -19.93
CA TYR A 429 -2.50 0.42 -19.40
C TYR A 429 -1.93 -0.86 -20.03
N PRO A 430 -0.70 -0.83 -20.56
CA PRO A 430 -0.04 -2.05 -21.02
C PRO A 430 0.34 -2.95 -19.84
N GLU A 431 0.56 -4.25 -20.09
CA GLU A 431 0.99 -5.23 -19.07
C GLU A 431 2.48 -5.10 -18.68
N SER A 432 3.24 -4.29 -19.41
CA SER A 432 4.66 -4.01 -19.13
C SER A 432 4.98 -2.58 -19.58
N PRO A 433 5.93 -1.89 -18.92
CA PRO A 433 6.26 -0.52 -19.27
C PRO A 433 6.81 -0.47 -20.70
N PRO A 434 6.65 0.67 -21.41
CA PRO A 434 7.34 0.88 -22.67
C PRO A 434 8.85 0.72 -22.46
N GLU A 435 9.57 0.16 -23.43
CA GLU A 435 11.02 0.07 -23.30
C GLU A 435 11.61 1.48 -23.15
N PRO A 436 12.52 1.69 -22.20
CA PRO A 436 13.12 3.00 -21.99
C PRO A 436 13.77 3.46 -23.28
N GLU A 437 13.54 4.72 -23.66
CA GLU A 437 14.26 5.32 -24.80
C GLU A 437 15.75 5.26 -24.47
N GLU A 438 16.52 4.44 -25.20
CA GLU A 438 17.95 4.31 -24.93
C GLU A 438 18.63 5.67 -25.02
N SER A 439 19.30 6.09 -23.95
CA SER A 439 20.04 7.34 -23.95
C SER A 439 21.21 7.25 -24.94
N LEU A 440 21.14 8.03 -26.02
CA LEU A 440 22.20 8.15 -27.02
C LEU A 440 23.31 9.08 -26.52
N ASP A 441 23.96 8.69 -25.43
CA ASP A 441 24.88 9.54 -24.67
C ASP A 441 26.23 9.77 -25.37
N ASN A 442 26.60 8.89 -26.30
CA ASN A 442 27.87 8.96 -27.00
C ASN A 442 27.75 9.65 -28.35
N THR A 443 28.85 10.22 -28.84
CA THR A 443 28.93 10.86 -30.15
C THR A 443 30.15 10.39 -30.91
N ILE A 444 29.99 9.97 -32.15
CA ILE A 444 31.09 9.75 -33.10
C ILE A 444 31.05 10.81 -34.20
N LEU A 445 32.21 11.36 -34.53
CA LEU A 445 32.39 12.36 -35.58
C LEU A 445 33.44 11.90 -36.56
N ILE A 446 33.08 11.88 -37.84
CA ILE A 446 33.95 11.57 -38.96
C ILE A 446 34.24 12.88 -39.71
N ASP A 447 35.43 13.44 -39.53
CA ASP A 447 35.84 14.74 -40.06
C ASP A 447 36.73 14.61 -41.31
N GLY A 448 36.12 14.82 -42.49
CA GLY A 448 36.83 14.92 -43.77
C GLY A 448 37.38 16.32 -44.07
N ILE A 449 37.06 17.35 -43.27
CA ILE A 449 37.46 18.73 -43.57
C ILE A 449 38.98 18.87 -43.62
N GLY A 450 39.47 19.45 -44.71
CA GLY A 450 40.91 19.68 -44.93
C GLY A 450 41.67 18.45 -45.42
N THR A 451 40.98 17.34 -45.70
CA THR A 451 41.54 16.17 -46.37
C THR A 451 41.39 16.29 -47.90
N VAL A 452 42.12 15.45 -48.65
CA VAL A 452 42.05 15.39 -50.11
C VAL A 452 41.71 13.97 -50.52
N GLY A 453 40.54 13.77 -51.12
CA GLY A 453 40.00 12.45 -51.46
C GLY A 453 38.64 12.22 -50.82
N GLY A 454 38.05 11.04 -51.06
CA GLY A 454 36.95 10.52 -50.26
C GLY A 454 37.49 9.59 -49.17
N THR A 455 36.72 9.41 -48.11
CA THR A 455 36.92 8.40 -47.07
C THR A 455 35.62 7.65 -46.91
N ASP A 456 35.68 6.34 -47.10
CA ASP A 456 34.56 5.45 -46.76
C ASP A 456 34.75 4.98 -45.32
N TYR A 457 33.66 4.90 -44.56
CA TYR A 457 33.69 4.45 -43.18
C TYR A 457 32.56 3.47 -42.87
N GLU A 458 32.81 2.57 -41.94
CA GLU A 458 31.85 1.65 -41.35
C GLU A 458 32.14 1.54 -39.87
N PHE A 459 31.11 1.58 -39.03
CA PHE A 459 31.26 1.31 -37.60
C PHE A 459 30.05 0.56 -37.04
N THR A 460 30.29 -0.18 -35.96
CA THR A 460 29.25 -0.89 -35.20
C THR A 460 29.33 -0.51 -33.73
N VAL A 461 28.18 -0.25 -33.12
CA VAL A 461 28.03 -0.02 -31.69
C VAL A 461 27.20 -1.12 -31.05
N SER A 462 27.38 -1.33 -29.75
CA SER A 462 26.62 -2.34 -29.00
C SER A 462 25.14 -1.97 -28.82
N GLY A 463 24.78 -0.68 -28.99
CA GLY A 463 23.43 -0.16 -28.89
C GLY A 463 22.85 0.29 -30.24
N THR A 464 22.15 1.42 -30.26
CA THR A 464 21.58 2.04 -31.48
C THR A 464 22.33 3.31 -31.84
N ALA A 465 22.32 3.67 -33.12
CA ALA A 465 22.94 4.90 -33.62
C ALA A 465 21.95 5.74 -34.42
N GLU A 466 22.07 7.07 -34.34
CA GLU A 466 21.28 8.02 -35.12
C GLU A 466 22.15 9.13 -35.71
N ALA A 467 21.81 9.58 -36.92
CA ALA A 467 22.52 10.68 -37.57
C ALA A 467 22.35 12.00 -36.80
N SER A 468 23.44 12.74 -36.64
CA SER A 468 23.50 13.96 -35.85
C SER A 468 24.11 15.11 -36.65
N ASN A 469 23.67 16.33 -36.34
CA ASN A 469 24.25 17.56 -36.90
C ASN A 469 25.43 18.08 -36.07
N TYR A 470 25.96 17.27 -35.14
CA TYR A 470 27.04 17.62 -34.23
C TYR A 470 28.23 18.25 -34.97
N ARG A 471 28.71 19.39 -34.45
CA ARG A 471 29.79 20.21 -35.05
C ARG A 471 29.59 20.56 -36.54
N GLY A 472 28.33 20.71 -36.95
CA GLY A 472 27.95 21.10 -38.31
C GLY A 472 28.06 19.96 -39.32
N ALA A 473 27.99 18.72 -38.86
CA ALA A 473 27.88 17.54 -39.70
C ALA A 473 26.60 17.55 -40.54
N THR A 474 26.67 16.90 -41.70
CA THR A 474 25.54 16.75 -42.62
C THR A 474 24.63 15.62 -42.16
N VAL A 475 23.33 15.87 -42.09
CA VAL A 475 22.31 14.82 -41.91
C VAL A 475 21.58 14.67 -43.24
N ASN A 476 21.77 13.54 -43.91
CA ASN A 476 21.20 13.26 -45.23
C ASN A 476 21.18 11.75 -45.51
N ASP A 477 20.42 11.33 -46.54
CA ASP A 477 20.21 9.91 -46.86
C ASP A 477 21.39 9.25 -47.63
N ALA A 478 22.59 9.86 -47.64
CA ALA A 478 23.78 9.24 -48.23
C ALA A 478 24.42 8.19 -47.32
N ASP A 479 24.21 8.32 -46.00
CA ASP A 479 24.66 7.36 -45.01
C ASP A 479 23.54 6.35 -44.74
N THR A 480 23.91 5.10 -44.45
CA THR A 480 22.98 4.05 -44.06
C THR A 480 23.19 3.73 -42.59
N VAL A 481 22.10 3.77 -41.82
CA VAL A 481 22.05 3.38 -40.42
C VAL A 481 21.07 2.20 -40.32
N ASP A 482 21.56 1.06 -39.83
CA ASP A 482 20.76 -0.14 -39.57
C ASP A 482 21.02 -0.62 -38.14
N GLY A 483 20.16 -0.18 -37.19
CA GLY A 483 20.35 -0.41 -35.77
C GLY A 483 21.63 0.26 -35.23
N GLY A 484 22.61 -0.54 -34.82
CA GLY A 484 23.92 -0.10 -34.35
C GLY A 484 25.00 -0.01 -35.43
N THR A 485 24.73 -0.44 -36.67
CA THR A 485 25.72 -0.45 -37.75
C THR A 485 25.50 0.73 -38.69
N VAL A 486 26.57 1.48 -38.96
CA VAL A 486 26.54 2.67 -39.82
C VAL A 486 27.59 2.56 -40.90
N THR A 487 27.19 2.82 -42.14
CA THR A 487 28.10 2.92 -43.30
C THR A 487 27.90 4.26 -44.01
N GLY A 488 29.00 4.92 -44.36
CA GLY A 488 28.93 6.23 -45.00
C GLY A 488 30.21 6.65 -45.67
N SER A 489 30.22 7.89 -46.19
CA SER A 489 31.42 8.44 -46.84
C SER A 489 31.55 9.95 -46.67
N VAL A 490 32.75 10.41 -46.30
CA VAL A 490 33.08 11.83 -46.21
C VAL A 490 34.12 12.24 -47.25
N GLY A 491 34.01 13.48 -47.73
CA GLY A 491 35.05 14.13 -48.53
C GLY A 491 35.56 15.39 -47.84
N GLY A 492 34.99 16.52 -48.22
CA GLY A 492 35.30 17.84 -47.62
C GLY A 492 34.30 18.32 -46.57
N TRP A 493 33.51 17.40 -46.01
CA TRP A 493 32.46 17.66 -45.02
C TRP A 493 32.63 16.71 -43.82
N ARG A 494 31.66 16.74 -42.91
CA ARG A 494 31.61 15.94 -41.69
C ARG A 494 30.32 15.16 -41.65
N ASP A 495 30.40 13.93 -41.15
CA ASP A 495 29.24 13.17 -40.70
C ASP A 495 29.40 12.91 -39.20
N ALA A 496 28.30 12.87 -38.47
CA ALA A 496 28.30 12.61 -37.04
C ALA A 496 27.07 11.80 -36.66
N PHE A 497 27.22 10.99 -35.62
CA PHE A 497 26.16 10.13 -35.10
C PHE A 497 26.16 10.19 -33.58
N VAL A 498 24.98 10.14 -32.98
CA VAL A 498 24.80 9.90 -31.55
C VAL A 498 24.42 8.43 -31.36
N PHE A 499 24.92 7.79 -30.30
CA PHE A 499 24.70 6.37 -30.10
C PHE A 499 24.67 5.96 -28.61
N SER A 500 23.99 4.87 -28.30
CA SER A 500 24.02 4.19 -27.00
C SER A 500 25.06 3.05 -26.99
N GLY A 501 25.55 2.67 -25.81
CA GLY A 501 26.51 1.57 -25.67
C GLY A 501 27.96 1.94 -26.04
N GLU A 502 28.76 0.96 -26.45
CA GLU A 502 30.19 1.11 -26.77
C GLU A 502 30.46 0.98 -28.29
N LEU A 503 31.57 1.56 -28.77
CA LEU A 503 32.03 1.38 -30.15
C LEU A 503 32.80 0.06 -30.26
N GLU A 504 32.26 -0.90 -30.99
CA GLU A 504 32.80 -2.27 -31.09
C GLU A 504 33.74 -2.43 -32.29
N ASP A 505 33.37 -1.86 -33.44
CA ASP A 505 34.15 -1.95 -34.68
C ASP A 505 34.19 -0.60 -35.40
N LEU A 506 35.31 -0.30 -36.06
CA LEU A 506 35.52 0.94 -36.80
C LEU A 506 36.51 0.72 -37.96
N SER A 507 36.00 0.75 -39.18
CA SER A 507 36.77 0.74 -40.42
C SER A 507 36.73 2.11 -41.09
N VAL A 508 37.89 2.60 -41.50
CA VAL A 508 38.02 3.90 -42.19
C VAL A 508 39.02 3.75 -43.33
N ASP A 509 38.53 3.73 -44.57
CA ASP A 509 39.38 3.73 -45.77
C ASP A 509 39.49 5.14 -46.35
N GLY A 510 40.43 5.91 -45.81
CA GLY A 510 40.73 7.24 -46.31
C GLY A 510 41.34 8.18 -45.27
N PRO A 511 41.58 9.44 -45.64
CA PRO A 511 42.29 10.40 -44.79
C PRO A 511 41.46 11.06 -43.67
N ALA A 512 40.17 10.74 -43.51
CA ALA A 512 39.33 11.37 -42.49
C ALA A 512 39.81 11.11 -41.06
N ARG A 513 39.42 12.00 -40.16
CA ARG A 513 39.72 11.87 -38.72
C ARG A 513 38.46 11.48 -37.98
N VAL A 514 38.54 10.45 -37.15
CA VAL A 514 37.44 10.01 -36.29
C VAL A 514 37.67 10.47 -34.85
N SER A 515 36.61 10.91 -34.19
CA SER A 515 36.61 11.16 -32.75
C SER A 515 35.34 10.62 -32.11
N VAL A 516 35.49 9.95 -30.97
CA VAL A 516 34.39 9.49 -30.11
C VAL A 516 34.39 10.38 -28.86
N ASN A 517 33.25 10.97 -28.52
CA ASN A 517 33.10 11.87 -27.38
C ASN A 517 34.16 12.99 -27.35
N ASP A 518 34.42 13.59 -28.52
CA ASP A 518 35.47 14.59 -28.78
C ASP A 518 36.92 14.13 -28.63
N GLU A 519 37.16 12.86 -28.30
CA GLU A 519 38.49 12.26 -28.20
C GLU A 519 38.88 11.59 -29.52
N ARG A 520 40.11 11.83 -29.99
CA ARG A 520 40.60 11.30 -31.26
C ARG A 520 40.90 9.81 -31.10
N VAL A 521 40.27 8.97 -31.92
CA VAL A 521 40.51 7.52 -31.95
C VAL A 521 41.31 7.10 -33.19
N ASP A 522 42.06 6.00 -33.07
CA ASP A 522 42.72 5.34 -34.19
C ASP A 522 41.88 4.13 -34.65
N PRO A 523 41.34 4.13 -35.88
CA PRO A 523 40.57 3.00 -36.40
C PRO A 523 41.30 1.65 -36.34
N ALA A 524 42.63 1.63 -36.32
CA ALA A 524 43.41 0.40 -36.20
C ALA A 524 43.29 -0.30 -34.82
N GLU A 525 42.73 0.38 -33.82
CA GLU A 525 42.47 -0.17 -32.48
C GLU A 525 41.13 -0.93 -32.41
N TYR A 526 40.32 -0.91 -33.48
CA TYR A 526 38.97 -1.47 -33.51
C TYR A 526 38.84 -2.58 -34.57
N GLY A 527 38.00 -3.57 -34.28
CA GLY A 527 37.74 -4.73 -35.13
C GLY A 527 38.66 -5.94 -34.90
N ASP A 528 38.30 -7.08 -35.52
CA ASP A 528 38.97 -8.39 -35.42
C ASP A 528 40.45 -8.44 -35.90
N GLY A 529 41.01 -7.29 -36.30
CA GLY A 529 42.35 -7.13 -36.86
C GLY A 529 43.38 -6.46 -35.94
N SER A 530 43.02 -6.06 -34.72
CA SER A 530 43.99 -5.54 -33.75
C SER A 530 44.93 -6.67 -33.31
N SER A 531 46.20 -6.59 -33.72
CA SER A 531 47.21 -7.57 -33.35
C SER A 531 47.99 -7.11 -32.12
N SER A 532 47.94 -7.85 -31.03
CA SER A 532 48.79 -7.65 -29.84
C SER A 532 50.00 -8.58 -29.86
N THR A 533 51.10 -8.17 -29.22
CA THR A 533 52.31 -8.99 -29.09
C THR A 533 52.42 -9.58 -27.70
N LEU A 534 52.26 -10.90 -27.57
CA LEU A 534 52.53 -11.64 -26.35
C LEU A 534 54.02 -12.01 -26.27
N THR A 535 54.71 -11.56 -25.21
CA THR A 535 56.15 -11.76 -25.01
C THR A 535 56.43 -12.62 -23.77
N ILE A 536 57.13 -13.74 -23.94
CA ILE A 536 57.52 -14.66 -22.86
C ILE A 536 59.03 -14.61 -22.68
N VAL A 537 59.51 -14.28 -21.49
CA VAL A 537 60.94 -14.06 -21.22
C VAL A 537 61.49 -15.13 -20.30
N GLY A 538 62.41 -15.97 -20.75
CA GLY A 538 63.00 -17.05 -19.94
C GLY A 538 63.89 -16.53 -18.80
N ASN A 539 63.75 -17.11 -17.60
CA ASN A 539 64.42 -16.67 -16.37
C ASN A 539 65.64 -17.54 -15.96
N GLY A 540 66.06 -18.47 -16.80
CA GLY A 540 67.15 -19.41 -16.52
C GLY A 540 66.71 -20.75 -15.94
N THR A 541 65.40 -20.99 -15.79
CA THR A 541 64.79 -22.28 -15.46
C THR A 541 63.85 -22.68 -16.60
N GLU A 542 63.91 -23.93 -17.03
CA GLU A 542 63.05 -24.45 -18.09
C GLU A 542 61.58 -24.31 -17.68
N SER A 543 60.78 -23.70 -18.56
CA SER A 543 59.35 -23.50 -18.39
C SER A 543 58.61 -23.95 -19.65
N VAL A 544 57.58 -24.76 -19.49
CA VAL A 544 56.71 -25.25 -20.56
C VAL A 544 55.37 -24.55 -20.43
N TYR A 545 54.87 -23.96 -21.50
CA TYR A 545 53.61 -23.22 -21.52
C TYR A 545 52.69 -23.66 -22.66
N GLU A 546 51.40 -23.47 -22.45
CA GLU A 546 50.31 -23.64 -23.40
C GLU A 546 49.48 -22.34 -23.38
N ILE A 547 49.14 -21.82 -24.56
CA ILE A 547 48.42 -20.57 -24.74
C ILE A 547 47.26 -20.78 -25.70
N THR A 548 46.13 -20.18 -25.39
CA THR A 548 44.95 -20.13 -26.25
C THR A 548 44.41 -18.72 -26.33
N VAL A 549 43.99 -18.30 -27.52
CA VAL A 549 43.32 -17.02 -27.80
C VAL A 549 41.96 -17.27 -28.44
N ASP A 550 41.09 -16.26 -28.53
CA ASP A 550 39.81 -16.37 -29.25
C ASP A 550 39.91 -15.96 -30.74
N GLY A 551 41.05 -15.37 -31.14
CA GLY A 551 41.41 -15.11 -32.54
C GLY A 551 42.52 -16.03 -33.06
N THR A 552 43.60 -15.44 -33.58
CA THR A 552 44.74 -16.18 -34.16
C THR A 552 46.01 -15.94 -33.38
N ILE A 553 46.91 -16.93 -33.31
CA ILE A 553 48.20 -16.82 -32.64
C ILE A 553 49.32 -17.40 -33.50
N GLU A 554 50.31 -16.56 -33.82
CA GLU A 554 51.44 -16.96 -34.64
C GLU A 554 52.77 -16.54 -34.00
N PRO A 555 53.78 -17.43 -33.93
CA PRO A 555 55.10 -17.04 -33.48
C PRO A 555 55.78 -16.10 -34.47
N ASP A 556 56.40 -15.03 -33.97
CA ASP A 556 57.23 -14.14 -34.77
C ASP A 556 58.35 -14.92 -35.48
N ALA A 557 58.78 -14.43 -36.64
CA ALA A 557 59.85 -15.07 -37.44
C ALA A 557 61.20 -15.21 -36.69
N ASP A 558 61.43 -14.40 -35.65
CA ASP A 558 62.63 -14.42 -34.80
C ASP A 558 62.45 -15.25 -33.52
N THR A 559 61.26 -15.81 -33.27
CA THR A 559 60.98 -16.68 -32.13
C THR A 559 61.67 -18.03 -32.31
N SER A 560 62.22 -18.58 -31.23
CA SER A 560 63.03 -19.80 -31.26
C SER A 560 62.24 -21.00 -31.79
N ALA A 561 62.93 -22.04 -32.27
CA ALA A 561 62.32 -23.28 -32.77
C ALA A 561 61.59 -24.11 -31.70
N ASP A 562 61.54 -23.64 -30.45
CA ASP A 562 60.96 -24.32 -29.31
C ASP A 562 59.49 -23.89 -29.05
N VAL A 563 58.81 -23.29 -30.04
CA VAL A 563 57.36 -23.01 -30.06
C VAL A 563 56.70 -23.82 -31.18
N THR A 564 55.63 -24.53 -30.85
CA THR A 564 54.82 -25.33 -31.77
C THR A 564 53.40 -24.78 -31.81
N SER A 565 52.89 -24.48 -33.01
CA SER A 565 51.47 -24.19 -33.21
C SER A 565 50.67 -25.48 -33.23
N ASP A 566 49.73 -25.61 -32.29
CA ASP A 566 48.85 -26.77 -32.18
C ASP A 566 47.58 -26.57 -33.02
N SER A 567 47.09 -25.34 -33.12
CA SER A 567 46.00 -24.88 -33.97
C SER A 567 46.18 -23.40 -34.37
N ALA A 568 45.20 -22.79 -35.03
CA ALA A 568 45.26 -21.37 -35.41
C ALA A 568 45.19 -20.43 -34.19
N ASP A 569 44.56 -20.89 -33.12
CA ASP A 569 44.23 -20.19 -31.89
C ASP A 569 45.02 -20.71 -30.67
N SER A 570 45.93 -21.68 -30.85
CA SER A 570 46.71 -22.27 -29.76
C SER A 570 48.15 -22.62 -30.10
N VAL A 571 49.05 -22.37 -29.13
CA VAL A 571 50.48 -22.73 -29.21
C VAL A 571 50.98 -23.34 -27.90
N THR A 572 51.91 -24.28 -28.02
CA THR A 572 52.72 -24.81 -26.91
C THR A 572 54.18 -24.44 -27.11
N GLY A 573 54.89 -24.07 -26.04
CA GLY A 573 56.32 -23.78 -26.15
C GLY A 573 57.12 -24.08 -24.88
N THR A 574 58.44 -24.22 -25.05
CA THR A 574 59.39 -24.43 -23.94
C THR A 574 60.47 -23.36 -23.96
N ILE A 575 60.78 -22.77 -22.80
CA ILE A 575 61.80 -21.71 -22.69
C ILE A 575 62.60 -21.81 -21.38
N GLU A 576 63.93 -21.87 -21.47
CA GLU A 576 64.83 -21.73 -20.31
C GLU A 576 65.45 -20.32 -20.25
N ARG A 577 65.98 -19.83 -21.38
CA ARG A 577 66.57 -18.48 -21.53
C ARG A 577 66.19 -17.90 -22.88
N GLY A 578 66.03 -16.58 -22.96
CA GLY A 578 65.70 -15.88 -24.20
C GLY A 578 64.32 -15.24 -24.16
N VAL A 579 63.75 -14.98 -25.34
CA VAL A 579 62.44 -14.35 -25.49
C VAL A 579 61.67 -15.06 -26.61
N HIS A 580 60.43 -15.43 -26.35
CA HIS A 580 59.46 -15.78 -27.40
C HIS A 580 58.49 -14.62 -27.59
N ARG A 581 58.20 -14.27 -28.85
CA ARG A 581 57.19 -13.29 -29.23
C ARG A 581 56.14 -13.93 -30.12
N LEU A 582 54.89 -13.72 -29.78
CA LEU A 582 53.73 -14.31 -30.43
C LEU A 582 52.80 -13.16 -30.80
N GLN A 583 52.45 -13.03 -32.08
CA GLN A 583 51.39 -12.13 -32.50
C GLN A 583 50.06 -12.80 -32.23
N ILE A 584 49.15 -12.09 -31.59
CA ILE A 584 47.79 -12.55 -31.33
C ILE A 584 46.78 -11.58 -31.92
N THR A 585 45.71 -12.09 -32.52
CA THR A 585 44.47 -11.32 -32.75
C THR A 585 43.42 -11.82 -31.75
N GLY A 586 42.54 -10.92 -31.32
CA GLY A 586 41.58 -11.22 -30.24
C GLY A 586 42.22 -11.20 -28.84
N GLU A 587 41.50 -11.73 -27.86
CA GLU A 587 41.89 -11.75 -26.45
C GLU A 587 42.62 -13.04 -26.03
N LEU A 588 43.44 -12.93 -24.97
CA LEU A 588 44.09 -14.08 -24.34
C LEU A 588 43.05 -14.87 -23.52
N VAL A 589 42.66 -16.04 -24.01
CA VAL A 589 41.70 -16.93 -23.34
C VAL A 589 42.34 -17.72 -22.21
N ASP A 590 43.52 -18.31 -22.46
CA ASP A 590 44.28 -19.02 -21.43
C ASP A 590 45.80 -18.92 -21.62
N LEU A 591 46.51 -18.88 -20.48
CA LEU A 591 47.96 -18.99 -20.39
C LEU A 591 48.32 -19.89 -19.21
N THR A 592 48.72 -21.12 -19.52
CA THR A 592 49.07 -22.13 -18.54
C THR A 592 50.55 -22.49 -18.63
N TYR A 593 51.26 -22.48 -17.50
CA TYR A 593 52.59 -23.08 -17.39
C TYR A 593 52.45 -24.52 -16.89
N VAL A 594 52.63 -25.48 -17.80
CA VAL A 594 52.56 -26.92 -17.50
C VAL A 594 53.71 -27.35 -16.59
N GLU A 595 54.89 -26.78 -16.81
CA GLU A 595 56.06 -26.94 -15.94
C GLU A 595 56.79 -25.60 -15.79
N GLY A 596 57.30 -25.29 -14.60
CA GLY A 596 58.04 -24.05 -14.35
C GLY A 596 57.15 -22.80 -14.32
N GLY A 597 57.71 -21.67 -14.75
CA GLY A 597 57.02 -20.39 -14.78
C GLY A 597 57.99 -19.23 -15.01
N THR A 598 57.58 -18.28 -15.86
CA THR A 598 58.40 -17.12 -16.16
C THR A 598 57.54 -15.87 -16.41
N HIS A 599 58.18 -14.76 -16.79
CA HIS A 599 57.50 -13.48 -17.01
C HIS A 599 56.84 -13.46 -18.38
N THR A 600 55.55 -13.09 -18.40
CA THR A 600 54.78 -12.89 -19.63
C THR A 600 54.24 -11.47 -19.69
N TYR A 601 54.32 -10.89 -20.87
CA TYR A 601 53.85 -9.55 -21.16
C TYR A 601 52.88 -9.59 -22.32
N LEU A 602 51.75 -8.88 -22.20
CA LEU A 602 50.89 -8.55 -23.33
C LEU A 602 51.25 -7.11 -23.74
N ASP A 603 51.78 -6.96 -24.94
CA ASP A 603 52.42 -5.75 -25.45
C ASP A 603 53.52 -5.23 -24.51
N THR A 604 53.19 -4.27 -23.64
CA THR A 604 54.13 -3.71 -22.65
C THR A 604 53.73 -4.01 -21.21
N GLU A 605 52.52 -4.53 -20.98
CA GLU A 605 51.99 -4.84 -19.66
C GLU A 605 52.39 -6.24 -19.23
N ARG A 606 52.85 -6.38 -17.99
CA ARG A 606 53.18 -7.69 -17.42
C ARG A 606 51.91 -8.36 -16.90
N ILE A 607 51.53 -9.47 -17.51
CA ILE A 607 50.33 -10.24 -17.13
C ILE A 607 50.64 -11.44 -16.22
N ARG A 608 51.92 -11.85 -16.12
CA ARG A 608 52.36 -12.92 -15.20
C ARG A 608 53.82 -12.79 -14.77
#